data_AF-A0A8T5SQL1-F1
#
_entry.id   AF-A0A8T5SQL1-F1
#
_cell.length_a   1.000
_cell.length_b   1.000
_cell.length_c   1.000
_cell.angle_alpha   90.00
_cell.angle_beta   90.00
_cell.angle_gamma   90.00
#
_symmetry.space_group_name_H-M   'P 1'
#
loop_
_entity.id
_entity.type
_entity.pdbx_description
1 polymer ?
#
loop_
_entity_poly.entity_id
_entity_poly.type
_entity_poly.pdbx_seq_one_letter_code
_entity_poly.pdbx_strand_id
1 'polypeptide(L)'
;MSENWLSRAEILEHFLKITEIQESISQFVEQKLCGTCDDADAEEWEARRKKAFQQYKGAIDRYKFSKKLPRDDLGIMAQATVSFLFKLQQSLGEVLLMVDMLGDETFSDIYMDSFTTISKHVREQFGVLKKLIDVRIESNEAGKDELDLIVKLERQIDEDNIVICRQISVKTGGESDFTCYMMRKIVAELEHISDYIKDCAEILADI
;
A
#
# COMPACT_ATOMS: atom_id res chain seq x y z
N MET A 1 38.60 5.93 -5.12
CA MET A 1 37.46 6.62 -4.48
C MET A 1 36.99 5.72 -3.36
N SER A 2 36.99 6.18 -2.11
CA SER A 2 36.36 5.41 -1.02
C SER A 2 34.88 5.28 -1.35
N GLU A 3 34.38 4.06 -1.48
CA GLU A 3 32.98 3.83 -1.79
C GLU A 3 32.13 4.31 -0.59
N ASN A 4 31.31 5.34 -0.81
CA ASN A 4 30.44 5.93 0.21
C ASN A 4 29.11 5.15 0.25
N TRP A 5 29.19 3.91 0.70
CA TRP A 5 28.03 3.03 0.88
C TRP A 5 27.23 3.41 2.12
N LEU A 6 25.92 3.20 2.06
CA LEU A 6 25.03 3.43 3.19
C LEU A 6 25.13 2.31 4.21
N SER A 7 25.04 2.68 5.48
CA SER A 7 24.84 1.76 6.60
C SER A 7 23.40 1.22 6.63
N ARG A 8 23.19 0.12 7.36
CA ARG A 8 21.87 -0.46 7.62
C ARG A 8 20.86 0.58 8.13
N ALA A 9 21.24 1.36 9.14
CA ALA A 9 20.36 2.37 9.72
C ALA A 9 19.96 3.44 8.69
N GLU A 10 20.90 3.93 7.88
CA GLU A 10 20.60 4.90 6.82
C GLU A 10 19.67 4.31 5.74
N ILE A 11 19.84 3.04 5.39
CA ILE A 11 18.95 2.33 4.45
C ILE A 11 17.53 2.25 5.01
N LEU A 12 17.38 1.82 6.27
CA LEU A 12 16.09 1.73 6.93
C LEU A 12 15.41 3.10 7.06
N GLU A 13 16.16 4.16 7.37
CA GLU A 13 15.63 5.53 7.36
C GLU A 13 15.12 5.97 5.98
N HIS A 14 15.76 5.51 4.90
CA HIS A 14 15.28 5.76 3.55
C HIS A 14 13.98 5.01 3.25
N PHE A 15 13.86 3.75 3.68
CA PHE A 15 12.62 2.99 3.60
C PHE A 15 11.50 3.65 4.38
N LEU A 16 11.76 4.07 5.62
CA LEU A 16 10.80 4.77 6.47
C LEU A 16 10.18 5.97 5.74
N LYS A 17 11.01 6.84 5.18
CA LYS A 17 10.58 8.05 4.45
C LYS A 17 9.75 7.72 3.20
N ILE A 18 9.98 6.57 2.56
CA ILE A 18 9.20 6.11 1.41
C ILE A 18 7.85 5.55 1.88
N THR A 19 7.87 4.70 2.90
CA THR A 19 6.66 4.10 3.50
C THR A 19 5.72 5.18 4.05
N GLU A 20 6.23 6.24 4.67
CA GLU A 20 5.41 7.39 5.13
C GLU A 20 4.64 8.07 4.00
N ILE A 21 5.25 8.19 2.82
CA ILE A 21 4.57 8.74 1.65
C ILE A 21 3.46 7.79 1.18
N GLN A 22 3.73 6.49 1.17
CA GLN A 22 2.77 5.47 0.74
C GLN A 22 1.59 5.36 1.71
N GLU A 23 1.84 5.39 3.03
CA GLU A 23 0.82 5.44 4.08
C GLU A 23 -0.08 6.69 3.93
N SER A 24 0.52 7.86 3.67
CA SER A 24 -0.26 9.07 3.42
C SER A 24 -1.16 8.94 2.20
N ILE A 25 -0.72 8.23 1.15
CA ILE A 25 -1.53 8.00 -0.05
C ILE A 25 -2.62 6.96 0.24
N SER A 26 -2.31 5.88 0.95
CA SER A 26 -3.28 4.85 1.32
C SER A 26 -4.40 5.41 2.20
N GLN A 27 -4.11 6.39 3.05
CA GLN A 27 -5.13 7.11 3.81
C GLN A 27 -6.15 7.83 2.90
N PHE A 28 -5.71 8.46 1.81
CA PHE A 28 -6.64 9.08 0.87
C PHE A 28 -7.52 8.04 0.16
N VAL A 29 -6.93 6.88 -0.18
CA VAL A 29 -7.65 5.76 -0.79
C VAL A 29 -8.71 5.21 0.17
N GLU A 30 -8.35 4.93 1.43
CA GLU A 30 -9.29 4.48 2.46
C GLU A 30 -10.43 5.48 2.65
N GLN A 31 -10.13 6.77 2.78
CA GLN A 31 -11.16 7.81 2.96
C GLN A 31 -12.14 7.81 1.80
N LYS A 32 -11.65 7.76 0.56
CA LYS A 32 -12.51 7.79 -0.64
C LYS A 32 -13.31 6.50 -0.84
N LEU A 33 -12.73 5.35 -0.50
CA LEU A 33 -13.42 4.06 -0.58
C LEU A 33 -14.36 3.81 0.60
N CYS A 34 -14.25 4.58 1.68
CA CYS A 34 -15.22 4.54 2.75
C CYS A 34 -16.48 5.33 2.38
N GLY A 35 -17.55 4.60 2.05
CA GLY A 35 -18.80 5.17 1.55
C GLY A 35 -19.57 6.06 2.54
N THR A 36 -19.16 6.08 3.82
CA THR A 36 -19.79 6.88 4.87
C THR A 36 -18.81 7.69 5.72
N CYS A 37 -17.49 7.56 5.48
CA CYS A 37 -16.47 8.23 6.30
C CYS A 37 -16.04 9.59 5.75
N ASP A 38 -16.43 9.93 4.52
CA ASP A 38 -15.94 11.10 3.81
C ASP A 38 -17.11 11.88 3.20
N ASP A 39 -17.47 12.99 3.84
CA ASP A 39 -18.41 13.99 3.30
C ASP A 39 -17.73 14.90 2.26
N ALA A 40 -16.52 14.56 1.82
CA ALA A 40 -15.75 15.33 0.86
C ALA A 40 -16.51 15.44 -0.46
N ASP A 41 -16.80 16.67 -0.86
CA ASP A 41 -17.34 16.95 -2.18
C ASP A 41 -16.30 16.67 -3.29
N ALA A 42 -16.74 16.76 -4.53
CA ALA A 42 -15.88 16.50 -5.69
C ALA A 42 -14.65 17.42 -5.74
N GLU A 43 -14.76 18.66 -5.25
CA GLU A 43 -13.67 19.65 -5.23
C GLU A 43 -12.61 19.27 -4.19
N GLU A 44 -13.04 18.82 -3.01
CA GLU A 44 -12.15 18.31 -1.97
C GLU A 44 -11.44 17.02 -2.41
N TRP A 45 -12.14 16.10 -3.08
CA TRP A 45 -11.51 14.92 -3.67
C TRP A 45 -10.43 15.30 -4.68
N GLU A 46 -10.72 16.22 -5.61
CA GLU A 46 -9.76 16.66 -6.61
C GLU A 46 -8.49 17.25 -5.96
N ALA A 47 -8.66 18.04 -4.89
CA ALA A 47 -7.54 18.60 -4.13
C ALA A 47 -6.71 17.51 -3.44
N ARG A 48 -7.34 16.53 -2.77
CA ARG A 48 -6.67 15.40 -2.11
C ARG A 48 -5.93 14.53 -3.13
N ARG A 49 -6.56 14.21 -4.26
CA ARG A 49 -5.97 13.49 -5.39
C ARG A 49 -4.74 14.20 -5.94
N LYS A 50 -4.83 15.51 -6.20
CA LYS A 50 -3.69 16.31 -6.67
C LYS A 50 -2.53 16.28 -5.68
N LYS A 51 -2.82 16.33 -4.38
CA LYS A 51 -1.83 16.18 -3.31
C LYS A 51 -1.19 14.79 -3.31
N ALA A 52 -1.98 13.72 -3.49
CA ALA A 52 -1.47 12.35 -3.59
C ALA A 52 -0.52 12.18 -4.79
N PHE A 53 -0.87 12.69 -5.97
CA PHE A 53 0.03 12.65 -7.14
C PHE A 53 1.30 13.50 -6.97
N GLN A 54 1.22 14.63 -6.26
CA GLN A 54 2.40 15.41 -5.91
C GLN A 54 3.34 14.64 -4.99
N GLN A 55 2.79 13.95 -3.98
CA GLN A 55 3.55 13.07 -3.09
C GLN A 55 4.18 11.91 -3.86
N TYR A 56 3.42 11.27 -4.76
CA TYR A 56 3.89 10.22 -5.66
C TYR A 56 5.10 10.67 -6.49
N LYS A 57 5.01 11.85 -7.12
CA LYS A 57 6.11 12.44 -7.88
C LYS A 57 7.34 12.69 -7.00
N GLY A 58 7.13 13.14 -5.76
CA GLY A 58 8.19 13.36 -4.78
C GLY A 58 8.89 12.06 -4.34
N ALA A 59 8.19 10.93 -4.33
CA ALA A 59 8.76 9.64 -3.92
C ALA A 59 9.84 9.15 -4.89
N ILE A 60 9.74 9.44 -6.20
CA ILE A 60 10.74 9.01 -7.20
C ILE A 60 12.15 9.49 -6.82
N ASP A 61 12.27 10.74 -6.36
CA ASP A 61 13.56 11.29 -5.95
C ASP A 61 14.12 10.62 -4.69
N ARG A 62 13.25 10.06 -3.83
CA ARG A 62 13.66 9.36 -2.62
C ARG A 62 14.42 8.07 -2.95
N TYR A 63 14.09 7.37 -4.03
CA TYR A 63 14.78 6.14 -4.47
C TYR A 63 16.21 6.35 -4.98
N LYS A 64 16.69 7.60 -5.12
CA LYS A 64 18.07 7.89 -5.56
C LYS A 64 19.14 7.32 -4.64
N PHE A 65 18.80 7.05 -3.37
CA PHE A 65 19.70 6.42 -2.40
C PHE A 65 20.16 5.01 -2.84
N SER A 66 19.36 4.32 -3.68
CA SER A 66 19.66 2.98 -4.18
C SER A 66 21.03 2.87 -4.87
N LYS A 67 21.54 3.98 -5.42
CA LYS A 67 22.89 4.08 -6.03
C LYS A 67 24.03 3.90 -5.03
N LYS A 68 23.74 4.00 -3.73
CA LYS A 68 24.68 3.89 -2.62
C LYS A 68 24.42 2.66 -1.74
N LEU A 69 23.63 1.69 -2.22
CA LEU A 69 23.51 0.42 -1.53
C LEU A 69 24.84 -0.35 -1.55
N PRO A 70 25.24 -0.98 -0.43
CA PRO A 70 26.45 -1.79 -0.39
C PRO A 70 26.36 -2.98 -1.36
N ARG A 71 27.51 -3.60 -1.66
CA ARG A 71 27.62 -4.74 -2.59
C ARG A 71 27.80 -6.07 -1.85
N ASP A 72 26.97 -6.27 -0.85
CA ASP A 72 26.94 -7.44 0.04
C ASP A 72 25.49 -7.92 0.23
N ASP A 73 25.28 -8.85 1.16
CA ASP A 73 23.95 -9.42 1.44
C ASP A 73 22.95 -8.36 1.91
N LEU A 74 23.39 -7.37 2.70
CA LEU A 74 22.57 -6.23 3.09
C LEU A 74 22.11 -5.44 1.87
N GLY A 75 23.00 -5.22 0.91
CA GLY A 75 22.68 -4.57 -0.36
C GLY A 75 21.65 -5.33 -1.20
N ILE A 76 21.74 -6.66 -1.23
CA ILE A 76 20.80 -7.54 -1.95
C ILE A 76 19.42 -7.45 -1.31
N MET A 77 19.32 -7.60 0.02
CA MET A 77 18.05 -7.49 0.74
C MET A 77 17.45 -6.10 0.59
N ALA A 78 18.26 -5.05 0.72
CA ALA A 78 17.80 -3.68 0.54
C ALA A 78 17.28 -3.42 -0.88
N GLN A 79 17.93 -3.98 -1.91
CA GLN A 79 17.47 -3.85 -3.29
C GLN A 79 16.13 -4.57 -3.49
N ALA A 80 15.94 -5.74 -2.87
CA ALA A 80 14.66 -6.45 -2.90
C ALA A 80 13.55 -5.61 -2.23
N THR A 81 13.79 -5.04 -1.06
CA THR A 81 12.85 -4.12 -0.40
C THR A 81 12.53 -2.90 -1.27
N VAL A 82 13.54 -2.28 -1.91
CA VAL A 82 13.31 -1.18 -2.88
C VAL A 82 12.35 -1.60 -3.99
N SER A 83 12.51 -2.81 -4.53
CA SER A 83 11.66 -3.32 -5.60
C SER A 83 10.20 -3.44 -5.15
N PHE A 84 9.95 -3.96 -3.95
CA PHE A 84 8.59 -4.07 -3.42
C PHE A 84 7.98 -2.72 -3.05
N LEU A 85 8.76 -1.80 -2.45
CA LEU A 85 8.30 -0.42 -2.23
C LEU A 85 7.92 0.28 -3.54
N PHE A 86 8.65 0.04 -4.62
CA PHE A 86 8.30 0.59 -5.93
C PHE A 86 6.99 0.00 -6.48
N LYS A 87 6.79 -1.31 -6.35
CA LYS A 87 5.52 -1.96 -6.72
C LYS A 87 4.34 -1.45 -5.89
N LEU A 88 4.51 -1.30 -4.58
CA LEU A 88 3.52 -0.70 -3.69
C LEU A 88 3.09 0.69 -4.16
N GLN A 89 4.08 1.52 -4.48
CA GLN A 89 3.81 2.83 -5.04
C GLN A 89 3.02 2.73 -6.34
N GLN A 90 3.43 1.86 -7.28
CA GLN A 90 2.71 1.68 -8.55
C GLN A 90 1.25 1.29 -8.32
N SER A 91 0.98 0.24 -7.53
CA SER A 91 -0.38 -0.24 -7.28
C SER A 91 -1.25 0.83 -6.58
N LEU A 92 -0.69 1.61 -5.65
CA LEU A 92 -1.41 2.77 -5.07
C LEU A 92 -1.79 3.81 -6.14
N GLY A 93 -0.88 4.08 -7.08
CA GLY A 93 -1.16 4.97 -8.20
C GLY A 93 -2.25 4.44 -9.13
N GLU A 94 -2.25 3.14 -9.39
CA GLU A 94 -3.30 2.47 -10.18
C GLU A 94 -4.65 2.54 -9.48
N VAL A 95 -4.71 2.27 -8.17
CA VAL A 95 -5.95 2.41 -7.38
C VAL A 95 -6.50 3.83 -7.45
N LEU A 96 -5.67 4.87 -7.29
CA LEU A 96 -6.12 6.26 -7.42
C LEU A 96 -6.74 6.55 -8.79
N LEU A 97 -6.09 6.11 -9.87
CA LEU A 97 -6.62 6.28 -11.23
C LEU A 97 -7.93 5.52 -11.42
N MET A 98 -8.01 4.30 -10.92
CA MET A 98 -9.20 3.46 -11.04
C MET A 98 -10.39 4.04 -10.27
N VAL A 99 -10.14 4.62 -9.10
CA VAL A 99 -11.16 5.35 -8.32
C VAL A 99 -11.67 6.57 -9.10
N ASP A 100 -10.80 7.32 -9.78
CA ASP A 100 -11.25 8.43 -10.64
C ASP A 100 -12.12 7.95 -11.82
N MET A 101 -11.80 6.79 -12.38
CA MET A 101 -12.52 6.21 -13.51
C MET A 101 -13.95 5.79 -13.16
N LEU A 102 -14.26 5.59 -11.87
CA LEU A 102 -15.61 5.31 -11.39
C LEU A 102 -16.52 6.56 -11.37
N GLY A 103 -15.96 7.77 -11.42
CA GLY A 103 -16.73 9.02 -11.43
C GLY A 103 -17.66 9.17 -10.21
N ASP A 104 -18.91 9.54 -10.48
CA ASP A 104 -19.97 9.71 -9.47
C ASP A 104 -20.86 8.47 -9.33
N GLU A 105 -20.45 7.32 -9.87
CA GLU A 105 -21.28 6.13 -9.75
C GLU A 105 -21.40 5.70 -8.29
N THR A 106 -22.65 5.64 -7.81
CA THR A 106 -22.95 5.19 -6.46
C THR A 106 -22.66 3.71 -6.37
N PHE A 107 -21.63 3.36 -5.61
CA PHE A 107 -21.39 2.00 -5.17
C PHE A 107 -22.66 1.45 -4.50
N SER A 108 -23.04 0.22 -4.81
CA SER A 108 -24.08 -0.46 -4.02
C SER A 108 -23.54 -0.65 -2.60
N ASP A 109 -24.29 -0.21 -1.58
CA ASP A 109 -23.94 -0.30 -0.15
C ASP A 109 -23.36 -1.67 0.25
N ILE A 110 -23.89 -2.75 -0.35
CA ILE A 110 -23.45 -4.14 -0.12
C ILE A 110 -21.94 -4.36 -0.36
N TYR A 111 -21.30 -3.57 -1.24
CA TYR A 111 -19.86 -3.69 -1.50
C TYR A 111 -19.01 -2.76 -0.66
N MET A 112 -19.58 -1.64 -0.22
CA MET A 112 -18.83 -0.57 0.42
C MET A 112 -18.26 -0.99 1.76
N ASP A 113 -18.97 -1.83 2.51
CA ASP A 113 -18.46 -2.35 3.79
C ASP A 113 -17.17 -3.16 3.61
N SER A 114 -17.13 -4.01 2.57
CA SER A 114 -15.93 -4.81 2.26
C SER A 114 -14.81 -3.96 1.67
N PHE A 115 -15.08 -3.02 0.77
CA PHE A 115 -14.08 -2.06 0.28
C PHE A 115 -13.47 -1.23 1.41
N THR A 116 -14.31 -0.75 2.32
CA THR A 116 -13.89 0.01 3.51
C THR A 116 -13.01 -0.86 4.39
N THR A 117 -13.41 -2.11 4.64
CA THR A 117 -12.65 -3.04 5.48
C THR A 117 -11.28 -3.35 4.89
N ILE A 118 -11.22 -3.72 3.60
CA ILE A 118 -9.96 -4.04 2.92
C ILE A 118 -9.03 -2.82 2.88
N SER A 119 -9.52 -1.66 2.44
CA SER A 119 -8.70 -0.45 2.35
C SER A 119 -8.20 0.03 3.72
N LYS A 120 -8.99 -0.15 4.78
CA LYS A 120 -8.58 0.09 6.17
C LYS A 120 -7.48 -0.87 6.61
N HIS A 121 -7.62 -2.17 6.37
CA HIS A 121 -6.57 -3.14 6.69
C HIS A 121 -5.27 -2.87 5.91
N VAL A 122 -5.36 -2.48 4.63
CA VAL A 122 -4.19 -2.07 3.84
C VAL A 122 -3.50 -0.84 4.46
N ARG A 123 -4.25 0.19 4.87
CA ARG A 123 -3.67 1.33 5.58
C ARG A 123 -3.03 0.90 6.90
N GLU A 124 -3.69 0.03 7.65
CA GLU A 124 -3.16 -0.52 8.90
C GLU A 124 -1.83 -1.24 8.65
N GLN A 125 -1.73 -2.06 7.60
CA GLN A 125 -0.48 -2.71 7.21
C GLN A 125 0.64 -1.71 6.92
N PHE A 126 0.37 -0.58 6.25
CA PHE A 126 1.38 0.47 6.07
C PHE A 126 1.87 1.05 7.40
N GLY A 127 0.95 1.31 8.34
CA GLY A 127 1.29 1.79 9.68
C GLY A 127 2.13 0.77 10.47
N VAL A 128 1.81 -0.52 10.36
CA VAL A 128 2.58 -1.61 11.00
C VAL A 128 3.94 -1.78 10.32
N LEU A 129 4.03 -1.69 8.99
CA LEU A 129 5.29 -1.76 8.24
C LEU A 129 6.22 -0.60 8.63
N LYS A 130 5.68 0.61 8.79
CA LYS A 130 6.42 1.76 9.30
C LYS A 130 6.98 1.47 10.69
N LYS A 131 6.15 0.97 11.60
CA LYS A 131 6.57 0.60 12.95
C LYS A 131 7.64 -0.49 12.94
N LEU A 132 7.52 -1.48 12.05
CA LEU A 132 8.54 -2.51 11.84
C LEU A 132 9.88 -1.87 11.46
N ILE A 133 9.89 -0.96 10.49
CA ILE A 133 11.12 -0.26 10.08
C ILE A 133 11.70 0.51 11.27
N ASP A 134 10.89 1.25 12.02
CA ASP A 134 11.34 2.04 13.19
C ASP A 134 12.00 1.15 14.26
N VAL A 135 11.36 0.04 14.66
CA VAL A 135 11.96 -0.87 15.66
C VAL A 135 13.21 -1.57 15.12
N ARG A 136 13.27 -1.84 13.81
CA ARG A 136 14.46 -2.41 13.16
C ARG A 136 15.62 -1.42 13.11
N ILE A 137 15.37 -0.12 12.99
CA ILE A 137 16.44 0.91 13.08
C ILE A 137 17.15 0.79 14.44
N GLU A 138 16.39 0.57 15.51
CA GLU A 138 16.92 0.49 16.88
C GLU A 138 17.51 -0.88 17.24
N SER A 139 16.97 -1.98 16.68
CA SER A 139 17.38 -3.34 17.03
C SER A 139 17.23 -4.35 15.88
N ASN A 140 18.27 -5.17 15.66
CA ASN A 140 18.28 -6.24 14.64
C ASN A 140 17.44 -7.46 15.01
N GLU A 141 16.92 -7.56 16.24
CA GLU A 141 16.11 -8.71 16.70
C GLU A 141 14.65 -8.33 17.00
N ALA A 142 14.33 -7.04 16.92
CA ALA A 142 12.96 -6.54 17.10
C ALA A 142 12.14 -6.73 15.81
N GLY A 143 10.82 -6.51 15.92
CA GLY A 143 9.91 -6.50 14.77
C GLY A 143 9.06 -7.75 14.58
N LYS A 144 9.22 -8.78 15.41
CA LYS A 144 8.45 -10.03 15.27
C LYS A 144 6.95 -9.81 15.41
N ASP A 145 6.54 -9.04 16.42
CA ASP A 145 5.12 -8.78 16.67
C ASP A 145 4.49 -7.99 15.50
N GLU A 146 5.23 -7.04 14.92
CA GLU A 146 4.82 -6.29 13.74
C GLU A 146 4.71 -7.19 12.50
N LEU A 147 5.67 -8.08 12.27
CA LEU A 147 5.61 -9.05 11.16
C LEU A 147 4.41 -10.00 11.30
N ASP A 148 4.19 -10.56 12.50
CA ASP A 148 3.07 -11.46 12.77
C ASP A 148 1.72 -10.75 12.54
N LEU A 149 1.63 -9.46 12.88
CA LEU A 149 0.45 -8.65 12.61
C LEU A 149 0.25 -8.36 11.12
N ILE A 150 1.31 -8.06 10.36
CA ILE A 150 1.23 -7.87 8.89
C ILE A 150 0.71 -9.14 8.21
N VAL A 151 1.27 -10.31 8.57
CA VAL A 151 0.83 -11.61 8.04
C VAL A 151 -0.63 -11.90 8.42
N LYS A 152 -1.05 -11.53 9.64
CA LYS A 152 -2.45 -11.66 10.04
C LYS A 152 -3.37 -10.78 9.19
N LEU A 153 -3.01 -9.52 8.99
CA LEU A 153 -3.80 -8.57 8.20
C LEU A 153 -3.89 -9.00 6.74
N GLU A 154 -2.81 -9.55 6.16
CA GLU A 154 -2.82 -10.07 4.79
C GLU A 154 -3.85 -11.18 4.61
N ARG A 155 -3.87 -12.17 5.50
CA ARG A 155 -4.88 -13.24 5.47
C ARG A 155 -6.31 -12.70 5.59
N GLN A 156 -6.52 -11.66 6.40
CA GLN A 156 -7.84 -11.04 6.53
C GLN A 156 -8.26 -10.35 5.22
N ILE A 157 -7.32 -9.68 4.56
CA ILE A 157 -7.55 -9.04 3.25
C ILE A 157 -7.87 -10.08 2.17
N ASP A 158 -7.14 -11.21 2.12
CA ASP A 158 -7.42 -12.31 1.19
C ASP A 158 -8.83 -12.87 1.39
N GLU A 159 -9.22 -13.11 2.65
CA GLU A 159 -10.56 -13.61 3.00
C GLU A 159 -11.65 -12.62 2.57
N ASP A 160 -11.46 -11.32 2.86
CA ASP A 160 -12.39 -10.26 2.49
C ASP A 160 -12.47 -10.08 0.96
N ASN A 161 -11.35 -10.23 0.24
CA ASN A 161 -11.31 -10.19 -1.22
C ASN A 161 -12.15 -11.31 -1.85
N ILE A 162 -12.03 -12.54 -1.34
CA ILE A 162 -12.86 -13.67 -1.80
C ILE A 162 -14.35 -13.36 -1.60
N VAL A 163 -14.71 -12.81 -0.44
CA VAL A 163 -16.10 -12.46 -0.10
C VAL A 163 -16.63 -11.40 -1.06
N ILE A 164 -15.91 -10.30 -1.27
CA ILE A 164 -16.39 -9.20 -2.12
C ILE A 164 -16.46 -9.60 -3.59
N CYS A 165 -15.48 -10.36 -4.10
CA CYS A 165 -15.51 -10.88 -5.47
C CYS A 165 -16.74 -11.78 -5.71
N ARG A 166 -17.11 -12.59 -4.70
CA ARG A 166 -18.33 -13.40 -4.74
C ARG A 166 -19.59 -12.54 -4.69
N GLN A 167 -19.65 -11.55 -3.80
CA GLN A 167 -20.79 -10.63 -3.71
C GLN A 167 -21.03 -9.90 -5.04
N ILE A 168 -19.97 -9.39 -5.67
CA ILE A 168 -20.05 -8.71 -6.99
C ILE A 168 -20.62 -9.67 -8.03
N SER A 169 -20.14 -10.91 -8.06
CA SER A 169 -20.62 -11.93 -9.02
C SER A 169 -22.09 -12.29 -8.82
N VAL A 170 -22.55 -12.40 -7.57
CA VAL A 170 -23.96 -12.73 -7.25
C VAL A 170 -24.89 -11.59 -7.64
N LYS A 171 -24.54 -10.37 -7.23
CA LYS A 171 -25.35 -9.17 -7.48
C LYS A 171 -25.52 -8.83 -8.95
N THR A 172 -24.51 -9.12 -9.76
CA THR A 172 -24.53 -8.87 -11.20
C THR A 172 -25.16 -10.00 -12.01
N GLY A 173 -25.52 -11.12 -11.37
CA GLY A 173 -25.93 -12.33 -12.09
C GLY A 173 -24.83 -12.89 -13.00
N GLY A 174 -23.56 -12.51 -12.77
CA GLY A 174 -22.42 -12.86 -13.63
C GLY A 174 -22.20 -11.92 -14.81
N GLU A 175 -23.06 -10.93 -15.05
CA GLU A 175 -22.79 -9.88 -16.04
C GLU A 175 -21.71 -8.91 -15.51
N SER A 176 -20.85 -8.39 -16.38
CA SER A 176 -19.81 -7.43 -15.97
C SER A 176 -19.96 -6.18 -16.79
N ASP A 177 -20.56 -5.16 -16.19
CA ASP A 177 -20.42 -3.79 -16.69
C ASP A 177 -19.04 -3.23 -16.30
N PHE A 178 -18.78 -2.01 -16.76
CA PHE A 178 -17.52 -1.32 -16.52
C PHE A 178 -17.26 -1.11 -15.01
N THR A 179 -18.28 -0.69 -14.27
CA THR A 179 -18.19 -0.43 -12.83
C THR A 179 -17.82 -1.69 -12.05
N CYS A 180 -18.48 -2.81 -12.33
CA CYS A 180 -18.16 -4.10 -11.72
C CYS A 180 -16.74 -4.57 -12.05
N TYR A 181 -16.27 -4.34 -13.29
CA TYR A 181 -14.90 -4.62 -13.68
C TYR A 181 -13.89 -3.78 -12.87
N MET A 182 -14.11 -2.46 -12.82
CA MET A 182 -13.26 -1.53 -12.09
C MET A 182 -13.20 -1.86 -10.60
N MET A 183 -14.34 -2.20 -10.00
CA MET A 183 -14.41 -2.63 -8.60
C MET A 183 -13.53 -3.86 -8.34
N ARG A 184 -13.68 -4.92 -9.14
CA ARG A 184 -12.84 -6.12 -8.99
C ARG A 184 -11.36 -5.81 -9.15
N LYS A 185 -11.02 -4.87 -10.04
CA LYS A 185 -9.63 -4.43 -10.25
C LYS A 185 -9.09 -3.65 -9.06
N ILE A 186 -9.86 -2.75 -8.45
CA ILE A 186 -9.45 -2.04 -7.24
C ILE A 186 -9.19 -3.03 -6.11
N VAL A 187 -10.09 -3.99 -5.88
CA VAL A 187 -9.89 -4.98 -4.80
C VAL A 187 -8.64 -5.82 -5.06
N ALA A 188 -8.45 -6.32 -6.28
CA ALA A 188 -7.26 -7.09 -6.63
C ALA A 188 -5.96 -6.30 -6.43
N GLU A 189 -5.95 -4.99 -6.75
CA GLU A 189 -4.77 -4.16 -6.49
C GLU A 189 -4.56 -3.88 -4.99
N LEU A 190 -5.62 -3.81 -4.18
CA LEU A 190 -5.49 -3.70 -2.72
C LEU A 190 -4.91 -4.98 -2.09
N GLU A 191 -5.30 -6.15 -2.60
CA GLU A 191 -4.71 -7.44 -2.24
C GLU A 191 -3.22 -7.51 -2.65
N HIS A 192 -2.88 -7.13 -3.88
CA HIS A 192 -1.48 -7.06 -4.32
C HIS A 192 -0.64 -6.11 -3.45
N ILE A 193 -1.20 -4.97 -3.02
CA ILE A 193 -0.54 -4.06 -2.08
C ILE A 193 -0.25 -4.79 -0.76
N SER A 194 -1.24 -5.53 -0.22
CA SER A 194 -1.06 -6.33 0.99
C SER A 194 0.08 -7.36 0.84
N ASP A 195 0.10 -8.10 -0.26
CA ASP A 195 1.16 -9.06 -0.57
C ASP A 195 2.54 -8.40 -0.58
N TYR A 196 2.67 -7.25 -1.25
CA TYR A 196 3.94 -6.54 -1.31
C TYR A 196 4.37 -5.94 0.04
N ILE A 197 3.43 -5.57 0.91
CA ILE A 197 3.76 -5.15 2.29
C ILE A 197 4.30 -6.33 3.09
N LYS A 198 3.66 -7.50 2.99
CA LYS A 198 4.14 -8.71 3.64
C LYS A 198 5.53 -9.13 3.14
N ASP A 199 5.73 -9.17 1.82
CA ASP A 199 7.04 -9.49 1.24
C ASP A 199 8.12 -8.49 1.70
N CYS A 200 7.79 -7.19 1.75
CA CYS A 200 8.66 -6.17 2.35
C CYS A 200 9.01 -6.51 3.80
N ALA A 201 8.00 -6.85 4.61
CA ALA A 201 8.15 -7.11 6.03
C ALA A 201 9.00 -8.35 6.32
N GLU A 202 8.81 -9.43 5.55
CA GLU A 202 9.61 -10.64 5.64
C GLU A 202 11.09 -10.34 5.37
N ILE A 203 11.40 -9.56 4.33
CA ILE A 203 12.78 -9.15 4.03
C ILE A 203 13.34 -8.24 5.13
N LEU A 204 12.54 -7.28 5.63
CA LEU A 204 12.97 -6.35 6.68
C LEU A 204 13.27 -7.05 8.01
N ALA A 205 12.58 -8.15 8.30
CA ALA A 205 12.87 -8.99 9.46
C ALA A 205 14.24 -9.68 9.38
N ASP A 206 14.79 -9.82 8.17
CA ASP A 206 16.12 -10.40 7.91
C ASP A 206 17.23 -9.34 7.74
N ILE A 207 16.90 -8.04 7.55
CA ILE A 207 17.83 -6.89 7.44
C ILE A 207 18.35 -6.39 8.79
#